data_AF-G4YKL7-F1
#
_entry.id   AF-G4YKL7-F1
#
_cell.length_a   1.000
_cell.length_b   1.000
_cell.length_c   1.000
_cell.angle_alpha   90.00
_cell.angle_beta   90.00
_cell.angle_gamma   90.00
#
_symmetry.space_group_name_H-M   'P 1'
#
loop_
_entity.id
_entity.type
_entity.pdbx_description
1 polymer ?
#
loop_
_entity_poly.entity_id
_entity_poly.type
_entity_poly.pdbx_seq_one_letter_code
_entity_poly.pdbx_strand_id
1 'polypeptide(L)'
;MKLFCAIDGGAGPAFAVRADESDTVDDLKMAIKKEKTNDLKDIDADKLQLFLAKKADGGWLPDDDDLDRMLQNNVDTSKMEKLRASRNLEDLFGTGASLGKNVVHVLVVVPKPKQAISASIVSQDGVFDPCSDPFFAQFPAVEQVGDWLEFSSLLPLAKRQKLYIRSSYKVIADQALMNPDRTMVKYAVVTGTPGIGKSVFVYYMMWRLIKEKKRVLFFSKKGPIYFDGSTMLLPNKFDQRFWSPDLWCLVDSVDPTAMTELPIEDCSVLLASTPRRDCIGEFKKLVPTPDVFYMPLWTTFACSTAMFRRYRNASAFSPLRCVIV
;
A
#
# COMPACT_ATOMS: atom_id res chain seq x y z
N MET A 1 -34.83 1.16 -19.32
CA MET A 1 -34.74 2.17 -18.24
C MET A 1 -33.64 3.22 -18.50
N LYS A 2 -33.67 4.35 -17.76
CA LYS A 2 -32.64 5.40 -17.78
C LYS A 2 -32.04 5.52 -16.38
N LEU A 3 -30.74 5.24 -16.24
CA LEU A 3 -30.00 5.29 -14.99
C LEU A 3 -29.09 6.51 -14.99
N PHE A 4 -28.99 7.20 -13.86
CA PHE A 4 -27.99 8.25 -13.67
C PHE A 4 -26.80 7.68 -12.90
N CYS A 5 -25.61 7.86 -13.46
CA CYS A 5 -24.35 7.31 -12.99
C CYS A 5 -23.40 8.45 -12.61
N ALA A 6 -22.59 8.22 -11.58
CA ALA A 6 -21.50 9.12 -11.19
C ALA A 6 -20.19 8.33 -11.08
N ILE A 7 -19.07 8.92 -11.52
CA ILE A 7 -17.76 8.27 -11.45
C ILE A 7 -17.04 8.73 -10.19
N ASP A 8 -16.68 7.78 -9.33
CA ASP A 8 -15.87 8.02 -8.14
C ASP A 8 -14.43 8.39 -8.51
N GLY A 9 -13.92 9.49 -7.95
CA GLY A 9 -12.58 10.03 -8.25
C GLY A 9 -12.43 10.63 -9.64
N GLY A 10 -13.53 10.79 -10.40
CA GLY A 10 -13.55 11.47 -11.70
C GLY A 10 -13.91 12.95 -11.55
N ALA A 11 -13.30 13.80 -12.38
CA ALA A 11 -13.75 15.18 -12.53
C ALA A 11 -14.93 15.21 -13.51
N GLY A 12 -16.16 15.15 -13.02
CA GLY A 12 -17.32 15.36 -13.88
C GLY A 12 -18.69 15.11 -13.24
N PRO A 13 -19.73 15.78 -13.75
CA PRO A 13 -21.09 15.64 -13.24
C PRO A 13 -21.66 14.24 -13.53
N ALA A 14 -22.75 13.91 -12.83
CA ALA A 14 -23.53 12.71 -13.12
C ALA A 14 -24.01 12.70 -14.59
N PHE A 15 -24.10 11.51 -15.17
CA PHE A 15 -24.47 11.31 -16.58
C PHE A 15 -25.50 10.20 -16.71
N ALA A 16 -26.30 10.29 -17.76
CA ALA A 16 -27.35 9.32 -18.00
C ALA A 16 -26.87 8.16 -18.88
N VAL A 17 -27.23 6.94 -18.51
CA VAL A 17 -27.01 5.72 -19.28
C VAL A 17 -28.36 5.06 -19.54
N ARG A 18 -28.60 4.64 -20.78
CA ARG A 18 -29.77 3.85 -21.16
C ARG A 18 -29.40 2.37 -21.13
N ALA A 19 -30.23 1.56 -20.48
CA ALA A 19 -30.11 0.11 -20.40
C ALA A 19 -31.50 -0.52 -20.46
N ASP A 20 -31.61 -1.76 -20.92
CA ASP A 20 -32.85 -2.54 -20.83
C ASP A 20 -33.06 -3.07 -19.41
N GLU A 21 -34.28 -3.49 -19.07
CA GLU A 21 -34.55 -4.09 -17.75
C GLU A 21 -34.05 -5.54 -17.68
N SER A 22 -34.06 -6.22 -18.83
CA SER A 22 -33.52 -7.57 -19.01
C SER A 22 -31.99 -7.62 -19.11
N ASP A 23 -31.33 -6.47 -19.24
CA ASP A 23 -29.87 -6.38 -19.27
C ASP A 23 -29.26 -6.82 -17.92
N THR A 24 -28.03 -7.30 -17.98
CA THR A 24 -27.25 -7.61 -16.79
C THR A 24 -26.41 -6.41 -16.33
N VAL A 25 -25.84 -6.50 -15.14
CA VAL A 25 -24.84 -5.54 -14.65
C VAL A 25 -23.59 -5.53 -15.56
N ASP A 26 -23.26 -6.62 -16.25
CA ASP A 26 -22.15 -6.64 -17.21
C ASP A 26 -22.46 -5.79 -18.46
N ASP A 27 -23.68 -5.89 -18.98
CA ASP A 27 -24.16 -5.05 -20.07
C ASP A 27 -24.16 -3.57 -19.69
N LEU A 28 -24.56 -3.28 -18.44
CA LEU A 28 -24.49 -1.92 -17.89
C LEU A 28 -23.06 -1.37 -17.85
N LYS A 29 -22.06 -2.18 -17.48
CA LYS A 29 -20.65 -1.76 -17.52
C LYS A 29 -20.20 -1.40 -18.93
N MET A 30 -20.60 -2.20 -19.93
CA MET A 30 -20.31 -1.92 -21.33
C MET A 30 -20.97 -0.62 -21.79
N ALA A 31 -22.23 -0.38 -21.40
CA ALA A 31 -22.95 0.84 -21.72
C ALA A 31 -22.31 2.08 -21.09
N ILE A 32 -21.87 2.01 -19.83
CA ILE A 32 -21.15 3.08 -19.13
C ILE A 32 -19.83 3.40 -19.85
N LYS A 33 -19.03 2.40 -20.20
CA LYS A 33 -17.76 2.60 -20.92
C LYS A 33 -17.99 3.31 -22.26
N LYS A 34 -19.04 2.92 -22.99
CA LYS A 34 -19.40 3.54 -24.26
C LYS A 34 -19.76 5.01 -24.10
N GLU A 35 -20.55 5.36 -23.10
CA GLU A 35 -20.96 6.76 -22.84
C GLU A 35 -19.78 7.63 -22.40
N LYS A 36 -18.84 7.07 -21.63
CA LYS A 36 -17.68 7.76 -21.05
C LYS A 36 -16.36 7.29 -21.66
N THR A 37 -16.33 7.16 -22.99
CA THR A 37 -15.19 6.58 -23.73
C THR A 37 -13.87 7.32 -23.45
N ASN A 38 -13.87 8.65 -23.37
CA ASN A 38 -12.65 9.43 -23.11
C ASN A 38 -12.13 9.24 -21.67
N ASP A 39 -13.04 9.26 -20.70
CA ASP A 39 -12.71 9.13 -19.28
C ASP A 39 -12.31 7.69 -18.92
N LEU A 40 -12.78 6.70 -19.70
CA LEU A 40 -12.57 5.27 -19.49
C LEU A 40 -11.74 4.61 -20.61
N LYS A 41 -11.00 5.38 -21.40
CA LYS A 41 -10.28 4.91 -22.60
C LYS A 41 -9.30 3.76 -22.31
N ASP A 42 -8.62 3.82 -21.16
CA ASP A 42 -7.57 2.88 -20.74
C ASP A 42 -8.08 1.77 -19.82
N ILE A 43 -9.40 1.69 -19.61
CA ILE A 43 -10.02 0.79 -18.62
C ILE A 43 -11.00 -0.14 -19.33
N ASP A 44 -10.82 -1.44 -19.14
CA ASP A 44 -11.77 -2.44 -19.64
C ASP A 44 -13.08 -2.39 -18.84
N ALA A 45 -14.21 -2.59 -19.52
CA ALA A 45 -15.53 -2.46 -18.89
C ALA A 45 -15.71 -3.45 -17.73
N ASP A 46 -15.20 -4.68 -17.88
CA ASP A 46 -15.25 -5.74 -16.87
C ASP A 46 -14.53 -5.35 -15.57
N LYS A 47 -13.49 -4.52 -15.67
CA LYS A 47 -12.72 -4.02 -14.53
C LYS A 47 -13.51 -3.02 -13.68
N LEU A 48 -14.48 -2.29 -14.25
CA LEU A 48 -15.31 -1.33 -13.52
C LEU A 48 -16.03 -2.01 -12.34
N GLN A 49 -16.11 -1.32 -11.21
CA GLN A 49 -16.89 -1.75 -10.06
C GLN A 49 -18.10 -0.84 -9.92
N LEU A 50 -19.30 -1.42 -9.91
CA LEU A 50 -20.55 -0.67 -9.79
C LEU A 50 -21.16 -0.90 -8.40
N PHE A 51 -21.70 0.16 -7.82
CA PHE A 51 -22.38 0.12 -6.52
C PHE A 51 -23.74 0.82 -6.63
N LEU A 52 -24.72 0.35 -5.85
CA LEU A 52 -25.97 1.10 -5.67
C LEU A 52 -25.68 2.38 -4.90
N ALA A 53 -26.06 3.51 -5.48
CA ALA A 53 -25.94 4.84 -4.87
C ALA A 53 -27.05 5.07 -3.84
N LYS A 54 -27.23 4.12 -2.91
CA LYS A 54 -28.16 4.23 -1.79
C LYS A 54 -27.42 4.56 -0.50
N LYS A 55 -27.99 5.47 0.28
CA LYS A 55 -27.61 5.76 1.65
C LYS A 55 -28.04 4.60 2.56
N ALA A 56 -27.50 4.58 3.78
CA ALA A 56 -27.82 3.55 4.78
C ALA A 56 -29.30 3.53 5.19
N ASP A 57 -30.01 4.65 5.00
CA ASP A 57 -31.46 4.78 5.22
C ASP A 57 -32.33 4.26 4.05
N GLY A 58 -31.70 3.77 2.98
CA GLY A 58 -32.37 3.24 1.80
C GLY A 58 -32.71 4.27 0.72
N GLY A 59 -32.48 5.57 0.97
CA GLY A 59 -32.68 6.63 0.00
C GLY A 59 -31.55 6.72 -1.04
N TRP A 60 -31.86 7.18 -2.26
CA TRP A 60 -30.85 7.43 -3.29
C TRP A 60 -29.97 8.65 -2.94
N LEU A 61 -28.75 8.68 -3.47
CA LEU A 61 -27.88 9.86 -3.37
C LEU A 61 -28.46 10.98 -4.24
N PRO A 62 -28.65 12.20 -3.68
CA PRO A 62 -29.05 13.36 -4.47
C PRO A 62 -27.94 13.75 -5.46
N ASP A 63 -28.34 14.24 -6.63
CA ASP A 63 -27.45 14.84 -7.63
C ASP A 63 -27.32 16.34 -7.31
N ASP A 64 -26.46 16.66 -6.33
CA ASP A 64 -26.22 18.01 -5.80
C ASP A 64 -24.72 18.29 -5.58
N ASP A 65 -24.40 19.53 -5.20
CA ASP A 65 -23.01 19.97 -4.97
C ASP A 65 -22.29 19.16 -3.89
N ASP A 66 -23.04 18.55 -2.95
CA ASP A 66 -22.45 17.70 -1.91
C ASP A 66 -22.01 16.35 -2.49
N LEU A 67 -22.76 15.80 -3.45
CA LEU A 67 -22.31 14.64 -4.21
C LEU A 67 -21.02 14.95 -4.99
N ASP A 68 -20.92 16.10 -5.64
CA ASP A 68 -19.70 16.49 -6.37
C ASP A 68 -18.47 16.54 -5.45
N ARG A 69 -18.63 17.11 -4.24
CA ARG A 69 -17.58 17.12 -3.21
C ARG A 69 -17.24 15.71 -2.72
N MET A 70 -18.22 14.83 -2.61
CA MET A 70 -17.99 13.43 -2.23
C MET A 70 -17.20 12.66 -3.30
N LEU A 71 -17.54 12.85 -4.58
CA LEU A 71 -16.87 12.18 -5.70
C LEU A 71 -15.41 12.63 -5.85
N GLN A 72 -15.10 13.89 -5.51
CA GLN A 72 -13.72 14.40 -5.50
C GLN A 72 -12.84 13.77 -4.40
N ASN A 73 -13.41 13.35 -3.28
CA ASN A 73 -12.66 12.87 -2.11
C ASN A 73 -12.51 11.35 -2.02
N ASN A 74 -12.91 10.60 -3.05
CA ASN A 74 -13.10 9.15 -3.07
C ASN A 74 -14.18 8.69 -2.06
N VAL A 75 -15.25 8.10 -2.58
CA VAL A 75 -16.39 7.65 -1.77
C VAL A 75 -16.04 6.36 -1.02
N ASP A 76 -16.30 6.32 0.29
CA ASP A 76 -16.25 5.06 1.06
C ASP A 76 -17.40 4.13 0.65
N THR A 77 -17.08 3.19 -0.24
CA THR A 77 -18.03 2.20 -0.77
C THR A 77 -18.20 0.97 0.13
N SER A 78 -17.53 0.91 1.29
CA SER A 78 -17.59 -0.27 2.19
C SER A 78 -19.00 -0.58 2.71
N LYS A 79 -19.87 0.43 2.76
CA LYS A 79 -21.26 0.33 3.23
C LYS A 79 -22.29 0.29 2.09
N MET A 80 -21.85 0.36 0.83
CA MET A 80 -22.73 0.33 -0.33
C MET A 80 -22.84 -1.07 -0.91
N GLU A 81 -24.00 -1.40 -1.48
CA GLU A 81 -24.20 -2.70 -2.12
C GLU A 81 -23.45 -2.74 -3.46
N LYS A 82 -22.44 -3.61 -3.54
CA LYS A 82 -21.69 -3.88 -4.77
C LYS A 82 -22.53 -4.70 -5.75
N LEU A 83 -22.70 -4.19 -6.95
CA LEU A 83 -23.41 -4.87 -8.03
C LEU A 83 -22.57 -6.00 -8.62
N ARG A 84 -23.18 -7.18 -8.72
CA ARG A 84 -22.55 -8.38 -9.30
C ARG A 84 -22.90 -8.46 -10.78
N ALA A 85 -21.90 -8.74 -11.62
CA ALA A 85 -22.04 -8.75 -13.09
C ALA A 85 -23.20 -9.63 -13.60
N SER A 86 -23.48 -10.75 -12.94
CA SER A 86 -24.53 -11.70 -13.32
C SER A 86 -25.94 -11.35 -12.84
N ARG A 87 -26.15 -10.23 -12.15
CA ARG A 87 -27.50 -9.81 -11.71
C ARG A 87 -28.19 -9.03 -12.80
N ASN A 88 -29.50 -9.20 -12.90
CA ASN A 88 -30.35 -8.42 -13.82
C ASN A 88 -30.62 -7.03 -13.25
N LEU A 89 -30.82 -6.05 -14.14
CA LEU A 89 -31.14 -4.69 -13.72
C LEU A 89 -32.55 -4.57 -13.13
N GLU A 90 -33.51 -5.38 -13.59
CA GLU A 90 -34.86 -5.46 -13.01
C GLU A 90 -34.86 -5.79 -11.51
N ASP A 91 -33.98 -6.69 -11.04
CA ASP A 91 -33.89 -7.08 -9.63
C ASP A 91 -33.33 -5.95 -8.74
N LEU A 92 -32.51 -5.07 -9.32
CA LEU A 92 -31.77 -4.05 -8.61
C LEU A 92 -32.51 -2.71 -8.58
N PHE A 93 -33.15 -2.37 -9.69
CA PHE A 93 -33.80 -1.08 -9.91
C PHE A 93 -35.33 -1.18 -9.97
N GLY A 94 -35.87 -2.39 -10.08
CA GLY A 94 -37.31 -2.66 -10.20
C GLY A 94 -37.83 -2.48 -11.62
N THR A 95 -38.80 -3.31 -11.99
CA THR A 95 -39.53 -3.24 -13.28
C THR A 95 -40.42 -2.01 -13.30
N GLY A 96 -40.26 -1.11 -14.28
CA GLY A 96 -41.10 0.09 -14.41
C GLY A 96 -40.99 1.12 -13.27
N ALA A 97 -39.93 1.05 -12.45
CA ALA A 97 -39.75 1.97 -11.33
C ALA A 97 -39.42 3.40 -11.80
N SER A 98 -40.15 4.38 -11.28
CA SER A 98 -39.77 5.79 -11.40
C SER A 98 -38.66 6.03 -10.38
N LEU A 99 -37.41 5.99 -10.83
CA LEU A 99 -36.23 5.89 -9.96
C LEU A 99 -35.87 7.17 -9.17
N GLY A 100 -36.85 8.02 -8.85
CA GLY A 100 -36.62 9.33 -8.23
C GLY A 100 -36.13 10.36 -9.25
N LYS A 101 -36.29 11.64 -8.91
CA LYS A 101 -35.82 12.77 -9.71
C LYS A 101 -34.61 13.40 -9.03
N ASN A 102 -33.63 13.86 -9.80
CA ASN A 102 -32.41 14.52 -9.31
C ASN A 102 -31.60 13.65 -8.34
N VAL A 103 -31.46 12.37 -8.67
CA VAL A 103 -30.71 11.39 -7.87
C VAL A 103 -29.80 10.55 -8.74
N VAL A 104 -28.72 10.07 -8.14
CA VAL A 104 -27.80 9.10 -8.73
C VAL A 104 -28.18 7.69 -8.30
N HIS A 105 -28.12 6.77 -9.25
CA HIS A 105 -28.54 5.37 -9.11
C HIS A 105 -27.35 4.44 -8.98
N VAL A 106 -26.29 4.74 -9.73
CA VAL A 106 -25.10 3.90 -9.84
C VAL A 106 -23.87 4.74 -9.56
N LEU A 107 -23.07 4.30 -8.59
CA LEU A 107 -21.73 4.79 -8.40
C LEU A 107 -20.76 3.89 -9.16
N VAL A 108 -19.99 4.49 -10.08
CA VAL A 108 -19.02 3.83 -10.94
C VAL A 108 -17.63 4.04 -10.33
N VAL A 109 -17.10 3.01 -9.72
CA VAL A 109 -15.73 3.01 -9.20
C VAL A 109 -14.81 2.45 -10.26
N VAL A 110 -13.94 3.33 -10.75
CA VAL A 110 -12.87 2.95 -11.65
C VAL A 110 -11.79 2.26 -10.84
N PRO A 111 -11.42 1.00 -11.15
CA PRO A 111 -10.22 0.43 -10.56
C PRO A 111 -9.06 1.26 -11.06
N LYS A 112 -8.46 2.01 -10.12
CA LYS A 112 -7.10 2.47 -10.28
C LYS A 112 -6.29 1.23 -10.71
N PRO A 113 -5.37 1.34 -11.68
CA PRO A 113 -4.46 0.24 -11.99
C PRO A 113 -3.93 -0.32 -10.66
N LYS A 114 -3.38 -1.54 -10.64
CA LYS A 114 -2.50 -1.93 -9.52
C LYS A 114 -1.20 -1.10 -9.56
N GLN A 115 -1.35 0.22 -9.61
CA GLN A 115 -0.42 1.22 -9.16
C GLN A 115 -0.17 0.91 -7.69
N ALA A 116 1.12 0.98 -7.37
CA ALA A 116 1.60 1.18 -6.03
C ALA A 116 0.64 2.08 -5.25
N ILE A 117 0.41 1.69 -4.01
CA ILE A 117 -0.18 2.48 -2.92
C ILE A 117 -0.24 3.98 -3.28
N SER A 118 -1.34 4.43 -3.89
CA SER A 118 -1.79 5.81 -3.73
C SER A 118 -2.39 5.85 -2.33
N ALA A 119 -1.52 5.75 -1.32
CA ALA A 119 -1.90 6.29 -0.04
C ALA A 119 -2.11 7.77 -0.32
N SER A 120 -3.26 8.28 0.09
CA SER A 120 -3.49 9.69 0.33
C SER A 120 -2.45 10.13 1.37
N ILE A 121 -1.22 10.32 0.91
CA ILE A 121 -0.14 10.87 1.68
C ILE A 121 -0.08 12.29 1.18
N VAL A 122 -0.22 13.21 2.11
CA VAL A 122 -0.17 14.66 1.97
C VAL A 122 -1.56 15.28 1.88
N SER A 123 -2.04 15.70 3.06
CA SER A 123 -2.95 16.82 3.22
C SER A 123 -2.46 17.99 2.36
N GLN A 124 -3.39 18.79 1.82
CA GLN A 124 -3.07 19.92 0.94
C GLN A 124 -2.11 20.96 1.59
N ASP A 125 -1.82 20.82 2.88
CA ASP A 125 -0.95 21.69 3.66
C ASP A 125 0.49 21.18 3.87
N GLY A 126 0.88 20.04 3.28
CA GLY A 126 2.29 19.62 3.28
C GLY A 126 2.85 19.21 4.64
N VAL A 127 2.00 18.92 5.62
CA VAL A 127 2.40 18.37 6.93
C VAL A 127 1.97 16.91 6.96
N PHE A 128 2.95 16.01 6.92
CA PHE A 128 2.68 14.59 7.18
C PHE A 128 2.28 14.43 8.64
N ASP A 129 1.27 13.61 8.91
CA ASP A 129 0.80 13.39 10.28
C ASP A 129 1.92 12.80 11.16
N PRO A 130 2.03 13.23 12.43
CA PRO A 130 2.90 12.58 13.40
C PRO A 130 2.66 11.08 13.41
N CYS A 131 3.71 10.28 13.63
CA CYS A 131 3.60 8.83 13.75
C CYS A 131 2.62 8.46 14.88
N SER A 132 1.35 8.28 14.53
CA SER A 132 0.29 7.97 15.48
C SER A 132 0.30 6.50 15.89
N ASP A 133 1.16 5.68 15.28
CA ASP A 133 1.24 4.26 15.56
C ASP A 133 2.21 4.00 16.73
N PRO A 134 1.69 3.59 17.91
CA PRO A 134 2.48 3.41 19.13
C PRO A 134 3.58 2.35 18.98
N PHE A 135 3.43 1.43 18.03
CA PHE A 135 4.43 0.40 17.79
C PHE A 135 5.72 1.02 17.23
N PHE A 136 5.65 1.96 16.31
CA PHE A 136 6.84 2.56 15.71
C PHE A 136 7.51 3.58 16.66
N ALA A 137 6.74 4.17 17.58
CA ALA A 137 7.25 5.09 18.60
C ALA A 137 8.31 4.47 19.54
N GLN A 138 8.29 3.14 19.71
CA GLN A 138 9.19 2.46 20.65
C GLN A 138 10.60 2.17 20.08
N PHE A 139 10.81 2.27 18.76
CA PHE A 139 12.07 1.86 18.10
C PHE A 139 13.33 2.49 18.71
N PRO A 140 13.35 3.79 19.08
CA PRO A 140 14.50 4.39 19.77
C PRO A 140 14.85 3.71 21.09
N ALA A 141 13.85 3.20 21.82
CA ALA A 141 14.01 2.55 23.12
C ALA A 141 14.30 1.03 23.03
N VAL A 142 14.08 0.40 21.87
CA VAL A 142 14.30 -1.05 21.69
C VAL A 142 15.78 -1.37 21.79
N GLU A 143 16.14 -2.34 22.63
CA GLU A 143 17.50 -2.85 22.77
C GLU A 143 17.63 -4.25 22.19
N GLN A 144 18.86 -4.60 21.82
CA GLN A 144 19.20 -5.94 21.37
C GLN A 144 19.62 -6.78 22.58
N VAL A 145 18.91 -7.88 22.82
CA VAL A 145 19.23 -8.87 23.85
C VAL A 145 19.59 -10.18 23.16
N GLY A 146 20.89 -10.48 23.08
CA GLY A 146 21.42 -11.61 22.30
C GLY A 146 21.12 -11.45 20.80
N ASP A 147 20.45 -12.42 20.19
CA ASP A 147 20.01 -12.35 18.78
C ASP A 147 18.55 -11.90 18.63
N TRP A 148 18.01 -11.18 19.61
CA TRP A 148 16.62 -10.71 19.60
C TRP A 148 16.53 -9.20 19.79
N LEU A 149 15.59 -8.58 19.09
CA LEU A 149 15.06 -7.26 19.44
C LEU A 149 13.77 -7.46 20.21
N GLU A 150 13.67 -6.82 21.37
CA GLU A 150 12.51 -6.91 22.24
C GLU A 150 11.68 -5.63 22.20
N PHE A 151 10.41 -5.77 21.87
CA PHE A 151 9.41 -4.71 21.75
C PHE A 151 8.43 -4.82 22.92
N SER A 152 8.01 -3.68 23.48
CA SER A 152 6.98 -3.65 24.51
C SER A 152 5.60 -4.00 23.94
N SER A 153 5.35 -3.71 22.67
CA SER A 153 4.11 -4.04 21.95
C SER A 153 4.31 -5.10 20.85
N LEU A 154 3.19 -5.68 20.39
CA LEU A 154 3.20 -6.72 19.37
C LEU A 154 3.58 -6.15 17.99
N LEU A 155 4.56 -6.78 17.35
CA LEU A 155 4.93 -6.56 15.94
C LEU A 155 3.69 -6.69 15.04
N PRO A 156 3.34 -5.67 14.24
CA PRO A 156 2.19 -5.72 13.34
C PRO A 156 2.23 -6.92 12.38
N LEU A 157 3.43 -7.32 11.96
CA LEU A 157 3.64 -8.39 10.98
C LEU A 157 3.66 -9.79 11.56
N ALA A 158 4.07 -9.97 12.81
CA ALA A 158 4.34 -11.29 13.40
C ALA A 158 3.53 -11.59 14.66
N LYS A 159 2.72 -10.62 15.13
CA LYS A 159 1.95 -10.70 16.39
C LYS A 159 2.80 -11.22 17.56
N ARG A 160 4.05 -10.76 17.63
CA ARG A 160 5.06 -11.17 18.62
C ARG A 160 5.76 -9.93 19.15
N GLN A 161 6.23 -10.00 20.38
CA GLN A 161 7.02 -8.92 21.00
C GLN A 161 8.52 -9.06 20.71
N LYS A 162 8.97 -10.11 20.01
CA LYS A 162 10.39 -10.34 19.74
C LYS A 162 10.64 -10.56 18.25
N LEU A 163 11.69 -9.92 17.74
CA LEU A 163 12.20 -10.08 16.38
C LEU A 163 13.56 -10.79 16.43
N TYR A 164 13.68 -11.92 15.73
CA TYR A 164 14.93 -12.67 15.66
C TYR A 164 15.88 -12.08 14.60
N ILE A 165 17.09 -11.70 15.02
CA ILE A 165 18.14 -11.18 14.16
C ILE A 165 18.91 -12.36 13.57
N ARG A 166 18.67 -12.65 12.29
CA ARG A 166 19.42 -13.68 11.56
C ARG A 166 20.85 -13.20 11.33
N SER A 167 21.81 -14.13 11.31
CA SER A 167 23.17 -13.82 10.85
C SER A 167 23.18 -13.21 9.45
N SER A 168 22.31 -13.70 8.55
CA SER A 168 22.13 -13.12 7.21
C SER A 168 21.61 -11.68 7.23
N TYR A 169 20.85 -11.27 8.25
CA TYR A 169 20.42 -9.87 8.37
C TYR A 169 21.62 -8.96 8.64
N LYS A 170 22.53 -9.38 9.52
CA LYS A 170 23.75 -8.61 9.84
C LYS A 170 24.57 -8.40 8.57
N VAL A 171 24.88 -9.49 7.84
CA VAL A 171 25.68 -9.44 6.61
C VAL A 171 25.03 -8.59 5.52
N ILE A 172 23.73 -8.80 5.23
CA ILE A 172 23.03 -8.03 4.19
C ILE A 172 22.96 -6.55 4.57
N ALA A 173 22.69 -6.24 5.84
CA ALA A 173 22.62 -4.86 6.31
C ALA A 173 23.98 -4.16 6.24
N ASP A 174 25.07 -4.83 6.62
CA ASP A 174 26.43 -4.28 6.54
C ASP A 174 26.78 -3.90 5.10
N GLN A 175 26.46 -4.77 4.15
CA GLN A 175 26.72 -4.54 2.73
C GLN A 175 25.79 -3.48 2.13
N ALA A 176 24.49 -3.53 2.44
CA ALA A 176 23.52 -2.59 1.91
C ALA A 176 23.74 -1.15 2.40
N LEU A 177 24.21 -0.99 3.64
CA LEU A 177 24.53 0.32 4.24
C LEU A 177 25.94 0.80 3.91
N MET A 178 26.77 -0.02 3.25
CA MET A 178 28.13 0.35 2.88
C MET A 178 28.09 1.41 1.78
N ASN A 179 28.28 2.66 2.18
CA ASN A 179 28.40 3.79 1.28
C ASN A 179 29.73 4.52 1.54
N PRO A 180 30.77 4.27 0.73
CA PRO A 180 32.08 4.91 0.91
C PRO A 180 32.04 6.41 0.60
N ASP A 181 31.13 6.85 -0.28
CA ASP A 181 30.92 8.25 -0.61
C ASP A 181 29.58 8.74 -0.02
N ARG A 182 29.66 9.39 1.15
CA ARG A 182 28.49 9.90 1.86
C ARG A 182 27.75 11.02 1.10
N THR A 183 28.33 11.56 0.04
CA THR A 183 27.69 12.58 -0.81
C THR A 183 26.85 11.97 -1.93
N MET A 184 27.00 10.67 -2.17
CA MET A 184 26.23 9.92 -3.16
C MET A 184 25.10 9.14 -2.49
N VAL A 185 23.96 9.07 -3.17
CA VAL A 185 22.83 8.23 -2.75
C VAL A 185 23.19 6.75 -2.88
N LYS A 186 22.62 5.92 -2.00
CA LYS A 186 22.80 4.47 -2.02
C LYS A 186 21.49 3.75 -2.27
N TYR A 187 21.43 2.92 -3.30
CA TYR A 187 20.27 2.06 -3.57
C TYR A 187 20.58 0.60 -3.29
N ALA A 188 19.69 -0.07 -2.57
CA ALA A 188 19.79 -1.49 -2.25
C ALA A 188 18.42 -2.18 -2.42
N VAL A 189 18.43 -3.38 -3.00
CA VAL A 189 17.26 -4.22 -3.17
C VAL A 189 17.49 -5.54 -2.44
N VAL A 190 16.62 -5.86 -1.49
CA VAL A 190 16.62 -7.16 -0.81
C VAL A 190 15.47 -8.01 -1.35
N THR A 191 15.81 -9.11 -2.03
CA THR A 191 14.86 -10.01 -2.66
C THR A 191 14.97 -11.45 -2.17
N GLY A 192 13.97 -12.28 -2.47
CA GLY A 192 13.90 -13.67 -2.01
C GLY A 192 12.48 -14.22 -1.98
N THR A 193 12.35 -15.52 -1.73
CA THR A 193 11.07 -16.23 -1.75
C THR A 193 10.02 -15.61 -0.80
N PRO A 194 8.72 -15.64 -1.13
CA PRO A 194 7.66 -15.19 -0.23
C PRO A 194 7.77 -15.86 1.15
N GLY A 195 7.53 -15.11 2.23
CA GLY A 195 7.58 -15.63 3.61
C GLY A 195 8.98 -15.75 4.24
N ILE A 196 10.06 -15.41 3.52
CA ILE A 196 11.44 -15.60 4.01
C ILE A 196 11.93 -14.57 5.04
N GLY A 197 11.09 -13.59 5.40
CA GLY A 197 11.41 -12.59 6.42
C GLY A 197 11.87 -11.22 5.89
N LYS A 198 11.68 -10.91 4.60
CA LYS A 198 12.05 -9.61 4.00
C LYS A 198 11.43 -8.40 4.73
N SER A 199 10.14 -8.42 5.00
CA SER A 199 9.45 -7.34 5.73
C SER A 199 9.97 -7.20 7.17
N VAL A 200 10.31 -8.32 7.82
CA VAL A 200 10.93 -8.33 9.16
C VAL A 200 12.34 -7.74 9.12
N PHE A 201 13.09 -7.99 8.05
CA PHE A 201 14.39 -7.38 7.82
C PHE A 201 14.31 -5.85 7.68
N VAL A 202 13.25 -5.31 7.07
CA VAL A 202 13.05 -3.85 7.00
C VAL A 202 12.91 -3.24 8.41
N TYR A 203 12.23 -3.92 9.35
CA TYR A 203 12.18 -3.47 10.74
C TYR A 203 13.54 -3.55 11.43
N TYR A 204 14.33 -4.58 11.15
CA TYR A 204 15.71 -4.65 11.65
C TYR A 204 16.57 -3.50 11.10
N MET A 205 16.46 -3.19 9.80
CA MET A 205 17.15 -2.06 9.16
C MET A 205 16.74 -0.72 9.79
N MET A 206 15.44 -0.52 9.99
CA MET A 206 14.89 0.67 10.64
C MET A 206 15.47 0.86 12.04
N TRP A 207 15.43 -0.18 12.89
CA TRP A 207 16.02 -0.15 14.22
C TRP A 207 17.51 0.19 14.18
N ARG A 208 18.27 -0.46 13.28
CA ARG A 208 19.71 -0.23 13.15
C ARG A 208 20.05 1.20 12.76
N LEU A 209 19.37 1.74 11.74
CA LEU A 209 19.57 3.12 11.28
C LEU A 209 19.23 4.14 12.37
N ILE A 210 18.15 3.91 13.12
CA ILE A 210 17.75 4.76 14.26
C ILE A 210 18.82 4.73 15.36
N LYS A 211 19.38 3.56 15.69
CA LYS A 211 20.48 3.45 16.67
C LYS A 211 21.77 4.12 16.20
N GLU A 212 22.02 4.12 14.89
CA GLU A 212 23.10 4.87 14.26
C GLU A 212 22.81 6.38 14.14
N LYS A 213 21.69 6.87 14.69
CA LYS A 213 21.22 8.26 14.63
C LYS A 213 21.11 8.81 13.20
N LYS A 214 20.72 7.94 12.25
CA LYS A 214 20.45 8.31 10.87
C LYS A 214 18.99 8.72 10.70
N ARG A 215 18.75 9.54 9.69
CA ARG A 215 17.40 9.94 9.28
C ARG A 215 16.75 8.82 8.49
N VAL A 216 15.55 8.41 8.89
CA VAL A 216 14.84 7.27 8.30
C VAL A 216 13.42 7.66 7.92
N LEU A 217 13.04 7.40 6.67
CA LEU A 217 11.68 7.52 6.17
C LEU A 217 11.15 6.13 5.80
N PHE A 218 10.23 5.59 6.57
CA PHE A 218 9.64 4.27 6.36
C PHE A 218 8.27 4.36 5.70
N PHE A 219 8.11 3.72 4.54
CA PHE A 219 6.84 3.66 3.81
C PHE A 219 6.01 2.47 4.29
N SER A 220 5.06 2.73 5.19
CA SER A 220 4.10 1.74 5.69
C SER A 220 2.83 1.73 4.83
N LYS A 221 2.03 0.66 4.94
CA LYS A 221 0.69 0.59 4.35
C LYS A 221 -0.26 1.68 4.87
N LYS A 222 0.01 2.22 6.06
CA LYS A 222 -0.79 3.27 6.70
C LYS A 222 -0.30 4.70 6.37
N GLY A 223 0.79 4.85 5.60
CA GLY A 223 1.45 6.13 5.33
C GLY A 223 2.94 6.11 5.69
N PRO A 224 3.68 7.17 5.35
CA PRO A 224 5.11 7.27 5.61
C PRO A 224 5.34 7.66 7.08
N ILE A 225 6.43 7.16 7.64
CA ILE A 225 6.80 7.40 9.04
C ILE A 225 8.25 7.87 9.07
N TYR A 226 8.51 9.01 9.73
CA TYR A 226 9.84 9.60 9.79
C TYR A 226 10.48 9.58 11.16
N PHE A 227 11.80 9.41 11.17
CA PHE A 227 12.65 9.40 12.36
C PHE A 227 13.91 10.22 12.10
N ASP A 228 14.16 11.26 12.90
CA ASP A 228 15.38 12.09 12.86
C ASP A 228 16.30 11.96 14.09
N GLY A 229 15.87 11.22 15.13
CA GLY A 229 16.59 11.07 16.39
C GLY A 229 16.23 12.05 17.51
N SER A 230 15.40 13.07 17.27
CA SER A 230 14.92 14.03 18.30
C SER A 230 13.42 14.34 18.25
N THR A 231 12.75 14.25 17.10
CA THR A 231 11.38 14.70 16.85
C THR A 231 10.72 13.92 15.70
N MET A 232 9.49 13.43 15.91
CA MET A 232 8.71 12.71 14.88
C MET A 232 7.88 13.65 13.99
N LEU A 233 8.46 14.77 13.56
CA LEU A 233 7.80 15.75 12.70
C LEU A 233 8.55 15.81 11.36
N LEU A 234 7.83 15.52 10.27
CA LEU A 234 8.35 15.67 8.92
C LEU A 234 8.29 17.14 8.51
N PRO A 235 9.37 17.71 7.95
CA PRO A 235 9.30 18.98 7.25
C PRO A 235 8.48 18.84 5.97
N ASN A 236 8.11 19.97 5.39
CA ASN A 236 7.30 20.06 4.18
C ASN A 236 7.93 19.23 3.04
N LYS A 237 7.11 18.53 2.24
CA LYS A 237 7.57 17.77 1.06
C LYS A 237 8.38 18.60 0.06
N PHE A 238 8.16 19.92 0.02
CA PHE A 238 8.90 20.87 -0.83
C PHE A 238 10.23 21.33 -0.22
N ASP A 239 10.61 20.85 0.97
CA ASP A 239 11.90 21.16 1.59
C ASP A 239 13.02 20.38 0.88
N GLN A 240 13.66 21.02 -0.09
CA GLN A 240 14.79 20.46 -0.82
C GLN A 240 16.00 20.17 0.08
N ARG A 241 16.08 20.74 1.29
CA ARG A 241 17.16 20.44 2.25
C ARG A 241 16.89 19.16 3.03
N PHE A 242 15.65 18.69 3.04
CA PHE A 242 15.28 17.43 3.64
C PHE A 242 15.71 16.25 2.75
N TRP A 243 15.44 16.31 1.46
CA TRP A 243 15.80 15.23 0.54
C TRP A 243 17.29 15.25 0.25
N SER A 244 18.00 14.25 0.78
CA SER A 244 19.46 14.27 0.85
C SER A 244 20.03 12.85 0.98
N PRO A 245 21.27 12.61 0.55
CA PRO A 245 21.86 11.26 0.55
C PRO A 245 21.93 10.58 1.92
N ASP A 246 21.92 11.35 3.01
CA ASP A 246 21.89 10.86 4.40
C ASP A 246 20.50 10.38 4.86
N LEU A 247 19.43 10.73 4.14
CA LEU A 247 18.08 10.24 4.38
C LEU A 247 17.93 8.82 3.82
N TRP A 248 17.53 7.87 4.68
CA TRP A 248 17.26 6.49 4.29
C TRP A 248 15.77 6.21 4.13
N CYS A 249 15.33 6.00 2.90
CA CYS A 249 13.99 5.57 2.55
C CYS A 249 13.88 4.04 2.60
N LEU A 250 13.06 3.52 3.52
CA LEU A 250 12.80 2.10 3.69
C LEU A 250 11.43 1.73 3.09
N VAL A 251 11.43 0.84 2.10
CA VAL A 251 10.24 0.47 1.34
C VAL A 251 9.99 -1.03 1.43
N ASP A 252 8.81 -1.43 1.90
CA ASP A 252 8.38 -2.83 1.95
C ASP A 252 7.31 -3.13 0.90
N SER A 253 7.67 -3.96 -0.08
CA SER A 253 6.76 -4.56 -1.07
C SER A 253 6.01 -3.58 -1.99
N VAL A 254 6.48 -2.33 -2.08
CA VAL A 254 5.97 -1.27 -2.98
C VAL A 254 7.12 -0.80 -3.85
N ASP A 255 6.88 -0.51 -5.13
CA ASP A 255 7.92 0.07 -6.00
C ASP A 255 8.17 1.53 -5.61
N PRO A 256 9.40 1.92 -5.24
CA PRO A 256 9.73 3.31 -4.94
C PRO A 256 9.53 4.24 -6.14
N THR A 257 9.74 3.75 -7.36
CA THR A 257 9.61 4.55 -8.59
C THR A 257 8.16 4.87 -8.96
N ALA A 258 7.21 4.15 -8.38
CA ALA A 258 5.79 4.47 -8.53
C ALA A 258 5.33 5.59 -7.58
N MET A 259 6.20 6.06 -6.69
CA MET A 259 5.96 7.24 -5.84
C MET A 259 6.46 8.50 -6.55
N THR A 260 5.80 8.88 -7.66
CA THR A 260 6.20 10.02 -8.52
C THR A 260 6.13 11.39 -7.86
N GLU A 261 5.59 11.48 -6.64
CA GLU A 261 5.44 12.72 -5.89
C GLU A 261 6.56 12.98 -4.87
N LEU A 262 7.51 12.05 -4.71
CA LEU A 262 8.61 12.16 -3.74
C LEU A 262 9.96 12.10 -4.47
N PRO A 263 10.90 13.01 -4.19
CA PRO A 263 12.22 13.04 -4.81
C PRO A 263 13.14 11.97 -4.19
N ILE A 264 12.78 10.71 -4.43
CA ILE A 264 13.49 9.51 -3.93
C ILE A 264 14.89 9.39 -4.57
N GLU A 265 15.08 10.01 -5.73
CA GLU A 265 16.36 10.09 -6.44
C GLU A 265 17.44 10.79 -5.60
N ASP A 266 17.05 11.73 -4.74
CA ASP A 266 17.97 12.50 -3.90
C ASP A 266 18.32 11.78 -2.58
N CYS A 267 17.76 10.59 -2.33
CA CYS A 267 17.87 9.88 -1.04
C CYS A 267 18.47 8.49 -1.18
N SER A 268 18.99 7.93 -0.08
CA SER A 268 19.36 6.51 -0.05
C SER A 268 18.11 5.65 0.13
N VAL A 269 18.00 4.52 -0.59
CA VAL A 269 16.78 3.70 -0.63
C VAL A 269 17.11 2.24 -0.40
N LEU A 270 16.38 1.61 0.52
CA LEU A 270 16.36 0.15 0.68
C LEU A 270 14.96 -0.39 0.36
N LEU A 271 14.89 -1.17 -0.71
CA LEU A 271 13.67 -1.82 -1.17
C LEU A 271 13.68 -3.31 -0.81
N ALA A 272 12.72 -3.76 0.00
CA ALA A 272 12.49 -5.17 0.23
C ALA A 272 11.30 -5.66 -0.62
N SER A 273 11.55 -6.55 -1.59
CA SER A 273 10.48 -7.02 -2.48
C SER A 273 10.66 -8.48 -2.91
N THR A 274 9.56 -9.18 -3.18
CA THR A 274 9.63 -10.50 -3.83
C THR A 274 10.06 -10.35 -5.30
N PRO A 275 10.69 -11.37 -5.93
CA PRO A 275 11.22 -11.29 -7.29
C PRO A 275 10.18 -11.08 -8.43
N ARG A 276 8.93 -10.71 -8.12
CA ARG A 276 7.93 -10.41 -9.15
C ARG A 276 8.42 -9.22 -9.98
N ARG A 277 8.42 -9.40 -11.30
CA ARG A 277 9.24 -8.67 -12.27
C ARG A 277 8.95 -7.17 -12.36
N ASP A 278 7.76 -6.74 -11.93
CA ASP A 278 7.25 -5.42 -12.29
C ASP A 278 7.80 -4.31 -11.37
N CYS A 279 7.98 -4.56 -10.07
CA CYS A 279 8.41 -3.54 -9.09
C CYS A 279 9.93 -3.39 -8.93
N ILE A 280 10.71 -4.31 -9.49
CA ILE A 280 12.17 -4.30 -9.42
C ILE A 280 12.77 -3.78 -10.74
N GLY A 281 12.00 -3.86 -11.84
CA GLY A 281 12.46 -3.52 -13.17
C GLY A 281 12.89 -2.06 -13.31
N GLU A 282 12.03 -1.11 -12.93
CA GLU A 282 12.32 0.31 -13.05
C GLU A 282 13.34 0.78 -12.00
N PHE A 283 13.20 0.35 -10.74
CA PHE A 283 14.17 0.71 -9.69
C PHE A 283 15.60 0.26 -10.03
N LYS A 284 15.78 -0.91 -10.67
CA LYS A 284 17.10 -1.36 -11.15
C LYS A 284 17.73 -0.49 -12.22
N LYS A 285 16.95 0.32 -12.93
CA LYS A 285 17.45 1.23 -13.97
C LYS A 285 17.94 2.55 -13.39
N LEU A 286 17.71 2.82 -12.10
CA LEU A 286 18.18 4.02 -11.44
C LEU A 286 19.71 4.07 -11.38
N VAL A 287 20.22 5.29 -11.31
CA VAL A 287 21.65 5.60 -11.18
C VAL A 287 21.86 6.25 -9.80
N PRO A 288 22.77 5.74 -8.95
CA PRO A 288 23.66 4.59 -9.18
C PRO A 288 22.91 3.26 -9.20
N THR A 289 23.44 2.26 -9.93
CA THR A 289 22.78 0.95 -10.04
C THR A 289 22.54 0.32 -8.65
N PRO A 290 21.31 -0.10 -8.31
CA PRO A 290 21.04 -0.68 -7.01
C PRO A 290 21.76 -2.02 -6.76
N ASP A 291 22.32 -2.17 -5.57
CA ASP A 291 22.89 -3.43 -5.14
C ASP A 291 21.77 -4.44 -4.81
N VAL A 292 21.83 -5.63 -5.40
CA VAL A 292 20.79 -6.65 -5.23
C VAL A 292 21.27 -7.76 -4.29
N PHE A 293 20.61 -7.88 -3.14
CA PHE A 293 20.89 -8.90 -2.14
C PHE A 293 19.79 -9.96 -2.12
N TYR A 294 20.19 -11.22 -2.12
CA TYR A 294 19.28 -12.36 -2.01
C TYR A 294 19.22 -12.85 -0.57
N MET A 295 18.03 -12.78 0.03
CA MET A 295 17.80 -13.29 1.38
C MET A 295 17.80 -14.83 1.37
N PRO A 296 18.71 -15.48 2.12
CA PRO A 296 18.81 -16.93 2.11
C PRO A 296 17.61 -17.59 2.80
N LEU A 297 17.44 -18.89 2.54
CA LEU A 297 16.45 -19.71 3.22
C LEU A 297 16.69 -19.75 4.74
N TRP A 298 15.63 -20.04 5.50
CA TRP A 298 15.76 -20.26 6.95
C TRP A 298 16.59 -21.52 7.18
N THR A 299 17.63 -21.40 8.00
CA THR A 299 18.35 -22.58 8.51
C THR A 299 17.47 -23.29 9.54
N THR A 300 17.63 -24.59 9.70
CA THR A 300 16.90 -25.38 10.70
C THR A 300 17.07 -24.81 12.12
N PHE A 301 18.27 -24.36 12.46
CA PHE A 301 18.56 -23.68 13.72
C PHE A 301 17.81 -22.34 13.88
N ALA A 302 17.81 -21.50 12.84
CA ALA A 302 17.08 -20.23 12.88
C ALA A 302 15.56 -20.46 12.96
N CYS A 303 15.04 -21.49 12.28
CA CYS A 303 13.65 -21.92 12.39
C CYS A 303 13.29 -22.36 13.82
N SER A 304 14.08 -23.24 14.44
CA SER A 304 13.79 -23.72 15.81
C SER A 304 13.83 -22.59 16.82
N THR A 305 14.78 -21.67 16.69
CA THR A 305 14.96 -20.52 17.58
C THR A 305 13.86 -19.48 17.38
N ALA A 306 13.50 -19.17 16.12
CA ALA A 306 12.42 -18.24 15.81
C ALA A 306 11.03 -18.78 16.16
N MET A 307 10.82 -20.10 16.13
CA MET A 307 9.48 -20.71 16.13
C MET A 307 9.10 -21.44 17.44
N PHE A 308 9.65 -21.05 18.60
CA PHE A 308 9.33 -21.73 19.85
C PHE A 308 7.81 -21.76 20.15
N ARG A 309 7.29 -22.99 20.15
CA ARG A 309 5.92 -23.50 20.36
C ARG A 309 4.95 -23.51 19.16
N ARG A 310 5.04 -24.58 18.34
CA ARG A 310 3.81 -25.28 17.91
C ARG A 310 3.88 -26.78 17.60
N TYR A 311 5.04 -27.45 17.72
CA TYR A 311 5.09 -28.89 17.46
C TYR A 311 5.77 -29.64 18.60
N ARG A 312 4.96 -30.08 19.57
CA ARG A 312 5.39 -31.06 20.57
C ARG A 312 5.28 -32.51 20.06
N ASN A 313 4.80 -32.73 18.82
CA ASN A 313 4.68 -34.05 18.20
C ASN A 313 4.74 -33.95 16.66
N ALA A 314 5.92 -33.83 16.06
CA ALA A 314 6.10 -34.15 14.64
C ALA A 314 7.57 -34.46 14.34
N SER A 315 7.85 -35.73 14.08
CA SER A 315 9.14 -36.33 13.71
C SER A 315 9.59 -35.98 12.28
N ALA A 316 9.35 -34.75 11.80
CA ALA A 316 9.86 -34.27 10.52
C ALA A 316 9.97 -32.74 10.47
N PHE A 317 11.15 -32.21 10.79
CA PHE A 317 11.49 -30.80 10.54
C PHE A 317 11.77 -30.60 9.04
N SER A 318 10.92 -29.81 8.37
CA SER A 318 11.12 -29.40 6.98
C SER A 318 11.39 -27.89 6.91
N PRO A 319 12.54 -27.43 6.39
CA PRO A 319 12.86 -26.01 6.25
C PRO A 319 11.88 -25.24 5.33
N LEU A 320 11.09 -25.95 4.52
CA LEU A 320 10.09 -25.37 3.61
C LEU A 320 8.82 -24.87 4.32
N ARG A 321 8.63 -25.15 5.61
CA ARG A 321 7.43 -24.73 6.38
C ARG A 321 7.66 -23.55 7.34
N CYS A 322 8.84 -22.94 7.35
CA CYS A 322 9.09 -21.71 8.09
C CYS A 322 8.57 -20.49 7.34
N VAL A 323 7.24 -20.38 7.24
CA VAL A 323 6.57 -19.15 6.84
C VAL A 323 6.16 -18.46 8.13
N ILE A 324 6.75 -17.30 8.40
CA ILE A 324 6.29 -16.41 9.47
C ILE A 324 4.87 -15.98 9.07
N VAL A 325 3.87 -16.43 9.84
CA VAL A 325 2.51 -15.89 9.89
C VAL A 325 2.41 -15.05 11.15
#